data_AF-A0AAW4YAF3-F1
#
_entry.id   AF-A0AAW4YAF3-F1
#
_cell.length_a   1.000
_cell.length_b   1.000
_cell.length_c   1.000
_cell.angle_alpha   90.00
_cell.angle_beta   90.00
_cell.angle_gamma   90.00
#
_symmetry.space_group_name_H-M   'P 1'
#
loop_
_entity.id
_entity.type
_entity.pdbx_description
1 polymer ?
#
loop_
_entity_poly.entity_id
_entity_poly.type
_entity_poly.pdbx_seq_one_letter_code
_entity_poly.pdbx_strand_id
1 'polypeptide(L)'
;MALPKTGKPTAKQVVDWAINLIGSGVDVDGYYGRQCWDLPNYIFNRYWNFKTPGNARDMAWYRYPEGFKVFRNTSDFVPKPGDIAVWTGGNYNWNTWGHTGIVLGPSTKSYFYSVDQNWNNSNSYVGSPAAKIKHSYFGVTHFVRPAYKAEPKPTPPAQNNPAPKDPEPSKKPESNKPIYKVVTKILFTTARIEHVKANRFVHYITKSDNHNNEPNKIVIKNTNTALSTIDVYRYRDELDKDEIPHFFVDRLNVWACRPIEDSINGYHDSVVLSITETRTALSDNFKMNEIECLSLAESILKANNKKMSASNIIVDNKAWRTFKLHTGKDSLKSSSFTSKDYQKAVNELIKLFNDKDKLLNNKPKDVVEKIRIRTIVKENTKFVPSELKPRNNIRDKQDSKIDRVINNYTLKQALNIQYKLNPKPQTSNGVSWYNASVNQIKSAMDTTKIFNNNVQVYQFLKLNQYQGIPVDKLNKLLVGKGTLANQGHAFADGCKKYNINEIYLIAHAFLESANGTSFFASGKTGVYNYFGIGAFDNNPNNAMAFARSHGWTSPTKAIIGGAEFVGKGYFNVGQNTLYRMRWNPQKPGTHQYATDISWAKVQAQMISAMYKEIGLTGDYFIYDQYKK
;
A
#
# COMPACT_ATOMS: atom_id res chain seq x y z
N MET A 1 24.06 21.26 -29.99
CA MET A 1 22.77 21.97 -30.14
C MET A 1 22.61 22.94 -28.97
N ALA A 2 22.26 24.20 -29.23
CA ALA A 2 22.24 25.22 -28.20
C ALA A 2 20.98 25.15 -27.34
N LEU A 3 21.15 25.38 -26.04
CA LEU A 3 20.09 25.69 -25.10
C LEU A 3 19.17 26.81 -25.65
N PRO A 4 17.85 26.73 -25.46
CA PRO A 4 16.93 27.74 -26.01
C PRO A 4 17.22 29.14 -25.46
N LYS A 5 17.09 30.17 -26.32
CA LYS A 5 17.27 31.57 -25.90
C LYS A 5 16.18 32.02 -24.94
N THR A 6 14.95 31.51 -25.09
CA THR A 6 13.77 31.85 -24.29
C THR A 6 12.91 30.62 -24.03
N GLY A 7 12.25 30.56 -22.87
CA GLY A 7 11.36 29.46 -22.47
C GLY A 7 12.08 28.24 -21.90
N LYS A 8 11.36 27.41 -21.12
CA LYS A 8 11.92 26.23 -20.45
C LYS A 8 12.42 25.19 -21.47
N PRO A 9 13.62 24.60 -21.28
CA PRO A 9 14.16 23.61 -22.19
C PRO A 9 13.44 22.27 -22.08
N THR A 10 13.56 21.46 -23.12
CA THR A 10 13.27 20.02 -23.06
C THR A 10 14.41 19.26 -22.37
N ALA A 11 14.15 18.04 -21.90
CA ALA A 11 15.17 17.21 -21.26
C ALA A 11 16.30 16.89 -22.24
N LYS A 12 15.97 16.61 -23.50
CA LYS A 12 16.95 16.36 -24.57
C LYS A 12 17.86 17.56 -24.82
N GLN A 13 17.33 18.79 -24.84
CA GLN A 13 18.15 19.99 -25.07
C GLN A 13 19.17 20.23 -23.95
N VAL A 14 18.82 19.92 -22.70
CA VAL A 14 19.76 20.01 -21.57
C VAL A 14 20.85 18.95 -21.68
N VAL A 15 20.50 17.72 -22.06
CA VAL A 15 21.45 16.63 -22.32
C VAL A 15 22.42 16.98 -23.45
N ASP A 16 21.90 17.45 -24.58
CA ASP A 16 22.71 17.84 -25.74
C ASP A 16 23.67 18.99 -25.39
N TRP A 17 23.24 19.95 -24.58
CA TRP A 17 24.09 21.04 -24.09
C TRP A 17 25.18 20.55 -23.14
N ALA A 18 24.84 19.69 -22.17
CA ALA A 18 25.80 19.12 -21.24
C ALA A 18 26.90 18.35 -21.98
N ILE A 19 26.56 17.61 -23.05
CA ILE A 19 27.53 16.94 -23.92
C ILE A 19 28.48 17.95 -24.58
N ASN A 20 28.00 19.10 -25.05
CA ASN A 20 28.85 20.11 -25.69
C ASN A 20 29.75 20.88 -24.70
N LEU A 21 29.47 20.79 -23.40
CA LEU A 21 30.33 21.37 -22.36
C LEU A 21 31.58 20.53 -22.05
N ILE A 22 31.63 19.27 -22.50
CA ILE A 22 32.75 18.37 -22.21
C ILE A 22 34.06 19.00 -22.71
N GLY A 23 35.07 19.07 -21.83
CA GLY A 23 36.35 19.74 -22.07
C GLY A 23 36.37 21.25 -21.76
N SER A 24 35.21 21.86 -21.50
CA SER A 24 35.05 23.23 -21.00
C SER A 24 34.30 23.21 -19.67
N GLY A 25 33.61 24.27 -19.26
CA GLY A 25 32.72 24.23 -18.11
C GLY A 25 32.08 25.58 -17.79
N VAL A 26 31.17 25.58 -16.83
CA VAL A 26 30.46 26.76 -16.34
C VAL A 26 30.90 27.08 -14.91
N ASP A 27 31.02 28.38 -14.63
CA ASP A 27 31.26 28.97 -13.32
C ASP A 27 30.17 30.03 -13.13
N VAL A 28 29.24 29.77 -12.21
CA VAL A 28 27.95 30.48 -12.14
C VAL A 28 27.97 31.59 -11.09
N ASP A 29 28.86 31.51 -10.11
CA ASP A 29 28.97 32.45 -9.00
C ASP A 29 30.34 33.16 -8.92
N GLY A 30 31.34 32.74 -9.72
CA GLY A 30 32.68 33.31 -9.74
C GLY A 30 33.58 32.85 -8.59
N TYR A 31 33.11 31.89 -7.77
CA TYR A 31 33.82 31.38 -6.60
C TYR A 31 34.29 29.93 -6.82
N TYR A 32 35.58 29.68 -6.59
CA TYR A 32 36.21 28.35 -6.72
C TYR A 32 36.17 27.73 -8.13
N GLY A 33 35.85 28.51 -9.16
CA GLY A 33 35.91 28.12 -10.56
C GLY A 33 34.79 27.18 -11.01
N ARG A 34 35.12 26.14 -11.77
CA ARG A 34 34.13 25.25 -12.40
C ARG A 34 33.76 24.08 -11.48
N GLN A 35 32.88 24.31 -10.51
CA GLN A 35 32.46 23.32 -9.53
C GLN A 35 31.29 22.45 -10.02
N CYS A 36 31.02 21.36 -9.31
CA CYS A 36 29.93 20.44 -9.63
C CYS A 36 28.54 21.07 -9.43
N TRP A 37 28.43 22.02 -8.49
CA TRP A 37 27.20 22.75 -8.17
C TRP A 37 26.81 23.74 -9.28
N ASP A 38 27.78 24.25 -10.04
CA ASP A 38 27.55 25.21 -11.13
C ASP A 38 26.71 24.62 -12.27
N LEU A 39 26.92 23.35 -12.62
CA LEU A 39 26.23 22.71 -13.75
C LEU A 39 24.70 22.80 -13.66
N PRO A 40 24.07 22.29 -12.58
CA PRO A 40 22.63 22.41 -12.45
C PRO A 40 22.18 23.85 -12.18
N ASN A 41 22.95 24.65 -11.42
CA ASN A 41 22.57 26.02 -11.09
C ASN A 41 22.65 26.98 -12.27
N TYR A 42 23.49 26.71 -13.26
CA TYR A 42 23.48 27.43 -14.54
C TYR A 42 22.10 27.28 -15.22
N ILE A 43 21.60 26.04 -15.26
CA ILE A 43 20.31 25.70 -15.85
C ILE A 43 19.15 26.28 -15.01
N PHE A 44 19.23 26.18 -13.69
CA PHE A 44 18.17 26.66 -12.79
C PHE A 44 18.04 28.17 -12.83
N ASN A 45 19.18 28.88 -12.77
CA ASN A 45 19.19 30.34 -12.81
C ASN A 45 18.64 30.85 -14.15
N ARG A 46 19.06 30.24 -15.25
CA ARG A 46 18.69 30.70 -16.59
C ARG A 46 17.20 30.54 -16.92
N TYR A 47 16.55 29.46 -16.46
CA TYR A 47 15.19 29.13 -16.91
C TYR A 47 14.12 29.17 -15.83
N TRP A 48 14.53 29.19 -14.56
CA TRP A 48 13.62 29.25 -13.42
C TRP A 48 13.98 30.35 -12.43
N ASN A 49 14.99 31.17 -12.74
CA ASN A 49 15.38 32.37 -11.99
C ASN A 49 15.69 32.08 -10.50
N PHE A 50 16.36 30.96 -10.23
CA PHE A 50 16.87 30.65 -8.89
C PHE A 50 18.18 29.88 -8.95
N LYS A 51 18.95 29.96 -7.86
CA LYS A 51 20.06 29.06 -7.55
C LYS A 51 19.77 28.38 -6.22
N THR A 52 20.19 27.12 -6.05
CA THR A 52 20.02 26.37 -4.80
C THR A 52 21.07 26.84 -3.78
N PRO A 53 20.72 27.32 -2.59
CA PRO A 53 21.71 27.72 -1.60
C PRO A 53 22.50 26.51 -1.08
N GLY A 54 23.68 26.76 -0.51
CA GLY A 54 24.51 25.72 0.10
C GLY A 54 25.31 24.91 -0.92
N ASN A 55 25.67 23.69 -0.54
CA ASN A 55 26.56 22.81 -1.31
C ASN A 55 25.78 21.88 -2.25
N ALA A 56 26.49 21.17 -3.11
CA ALA A 56 25.89 20.23 -4.08
C ALA A 56 24.98 19.19 -3.43
N ARG A 57 25.30 18.72 -2.22
CA ARG A 57 24.43 17.78 -1.48
C ARG A 57 23.07 18.37 -1.11
N ASP A 58 23.01 19.67 -0.83
CA ASP A 58 21.82 20.33 -0.29
C ASP A 58 20.70 20.38 -1.35
N MET A 59 21.07 20.22 -2.62
CA MET A 59 20.17 20.02 -3.73
C MET A 59 19.25 18.81 -3.57
N ALA A 60 19.60 17.81 -2.75
CA ALA A 60 18.73 16.69 -2.44
C ALA A 60 17.54 17.06 -1.54
N TRP A 61 17.67 18.13 -0.76
CA TRP A 61 16.66 18.54 0.23
C TRP A 61 16.11 19.95 -0.02
N TYR A 62 16.60 20.63 -1.06
CA TYR A 62 16.10 21.92 -1.45
C TYR A 62 14.62 21.87 -1.84
N ARG A 63 13.87 22.90 -1.43
CA ARG A 63 12.47 23.08 -1.80
C ARG A 63 12.36 23.72 -3.18
N TYR A 64 12.34 22.89 -4.22
CA TYR A 64 12.28 23.37 -5.59
C TYR A 64 10.94 24.03 -5.97
N PRO A 65 10.95 24.95 -6.95
CA PRO A 65 9.74 25.51 -7.54
C PRO A 65 8.84 24.44 -8.19
N GLU A 66 7.59 24.83 -8.42
CA GLU A 66 6.56 23.94 -8.96
C GLU A 66 6.99 23.24 -10.27
N GLY A 67 6.68 21.93 -10.34
CA GLY A 67 6.97 21.06 -11.47
C GLY A 67 8.31 20.33 -11.40
N PHE A 68 9.25 20.77 -10.56
CA PHE A 68 10.45 19.99 -10.25
C PHE A 68 10.06 18.77 -9.42
N LYS A 69 10.79 17.67 -9.62
CA LYS A 69 10.60 16.44 -8.85
C LYS A 69 11.93 15.99 -8.29
N VAL A 70 12.01 15.80 -6.99
CA VAL A 70 13.16 15.15 -6.35
C VAL A 70 12.81 13.67 -6.18
N PHE A 71 13.60 12.82 -6.81
CA PHE A 71 13.51 11.37 -6.70
C PHE A 71 14.60 10.88 -5.77
N ARG A 72 14.27 10.03 -4.81
CA ARG A 72 15.29 9.30 -4.07
C ARG A 72 15.81 8.16 -4.95
N ASN A 73 17.12 7.98 -4.99
CA ASN A 73 17.74 6.86 -5.67
C ASN A 73 17.36 5.55 -4.97
N THR A 74 16.85 4.57 -5.73
CA THR A 74 16.50 3.23 -5.28
C THR A 74 17.03 2.20 -6.28
N SER A 75 17.14 0.94 -5.89
CA SER A 75 17.69 -0.13 -6.75
C SER A 75 16.93 -0.37 -8.06
N ASP A 76 15.64 0.00 -8.10
CA ASP A 76 14.80 -0.08 -9.30
C ASP A 76 14.72 1.26 -10.05
N PHE A 77 15.27 2.34 -9.50
CA PHE A 77 15.25 3.64 -10.12
C PHE A 77 16.22 3.67 -11.31
N VAL A 78 15.70 4.09 -12.46
CA VAL A 78 16.51 4.36 -13.65
C VAL A 78 16.31 5.84 -13.97
N PRO A 79 17.35 6.69 -13.83
CA PRO A 79 17.26 8.11 -14.09
C PRO A 79 17.04 8.32 -15.58
N LYS A 80 16.23 9.33 -15.88
CA LYS A 80 15.97 9.73 -17.25
C LYS A 80 17.06 10.71 -17.70
N PRO A 81 17.36 10.76 -19.01
CA PRO A 81 18.18 11.83 -19.56
C PRO A 81 17.63 13.20 -19.11
N GLY A 82 18.54 14.06 -18.64
CA GLY A 82 18.24 15.38 -18.11
C GLY A 82 18.00 15.43 -16.60
N ASP A 83 17.93 14.31 -15.89
CA ASP A 83 17.92 14.34 -14.42
C ASP A 83 19.26 14.83 -13.88
N ILE A 84 19.25 15.54 -12.74
CA ILE A 84 20.45 15.91 -11.98
C ILE A 84 20.69 14.83 -10.95
N ALA A 85 21.74 14.03 -11.12
CA ALA A 85 22.18 13.08 -10.11
C ALA A 85 22.81 13.85 -8.94
N VAL A 86 22.46 13.48 -7.71
CA VAL A 86 22.95 14.13 -6.48
C VAL A 86 23.57 13.07 -5.56
N TRP A 87 24.87 13.20 -5.33
CA TRP A 87 25.62 12.40 -4.37
C TRP A 87 25.60 13.08 -3.01
N THR A 88 25.17 12.33 -2.00
CA THR A 88 25.16 12.81 -0.61
C THR A 88 25.64 11.75 0.38
N GLY A 89 26.13 10.62 -0.13
CA GLY A 89 26.42 9.40 0.62
C GLY A 89 27.64 8.69 0.02
N GLY A 90 28.26 7.77 0.75
CA GLY A 90 29.26 6.83 0.19
C GLY A 90 30.72 7.16 0.46
N ASN A 91 31.07 8.43 0.70
CA ASN A 91 32.39 8.81 1.24
C ASN A 91 32.29 10.14 2.01
N TYR A 92 33.36 10.53 2.71
CA TYR A 92 33.40 11.73 3.53
C TYR A 92 33.10 13.01 2.73
N ASN A 93 33.70 13.18 1.55
CA ASN A 93 33.51 14.38 0.74
C ASN A 93 32.06 14.53 0.26
N TRP A 94 31.42 13.46 -0.21
CA TRP A 94 30.02 13.48 -0.59
C TRP A 94 29.07 13.62 0.60
N ASN A 95 29.48 13.13 1.77
CA ASN A 95 28.77 13.33 3.03
C ASN A 95 28.89 14.76 3.56
N THR A 96 29.86 15.57 3.11
CA THR A 96 30.09 16.93 3.62
C THR A 96 29.65 17.98 2.61
N TRP A 97 30.09 17.87 1.36
CA TRP A 97 29.87 18.85 0.28
C TRP A 97 28.92 18.33 -0.80
N GLY A 98 28.91 17.01 -1.01
CA GLY A 98 28.14 16.37 -2.09
C GLY A 98 28.80 16.48 -3.45
N HIS A 99 28.12 15.95 -4.45
CA HIS A 99 28.47 16.10 -5.86
C HIS A 99 27.20 16.10 -6.71
N THR A 100 27.24 16.73 -7.88
CA THR A 100 26.13 16.73 -8.84
C THR A 100 26.59 16.57 -10.28
N GLY A 101 25.76 15.89 -11.09
CA GLY A 101 26.00 15.69 -12.52
C GLY A 101 24.70 15.58 -13.31
N ILE A 102 24.73 15.92 -14.61
CA ILE A 102 23.56 15.85 -15.49
C ILE A 102 23.53 14.49 -16.20
N VAL A 103 22.48 13.71 -15.98
CA VAL A 103 22.29 12.37 -16.56
C VAL A 103 22.09 12.48 -18.07
N LEU A 104 22.89 11.76 -18.85
CA LEU A 104 22.78 11.65 -20.30
C LEU A 104 21.95 10.43 -20.75
N GLY A 105 22.09 9.32 -20.02
CA GLY A 105 21.75 8.00 -20.53
C GLY A 105 22.80 7.42 -21.51
N PRO A 106 22.68 6.16 -21.93
CA PRO A 106 21.68 5.18 -21.48
C PRO A 106 21.83 4.89 -19.98
N SER A 107 20.69 4.62 -19.34
CA SER A 107 20.60 4.32 -17.92
C SER A 107 19.98 2.95 -17.74
N THR A 108 20.55 2.17 -16.85
CA THR A 108 20.06 0.86 -16.42
C THR A 108 19.90 0.86 -14.91
N LYS A 109 19.47 -0.25 -14.32
CA LYS A 109 19.42 -0.38 -12.86
C LYS A 109 20.80 -0.49 -12.19
N SER A 110 21.87 -0.69 -12.97
CA SER A 110 23.23 -0.87 -12.44
C SER A 110 24.20 0.28 -12.79
N TYR A 111 23.95 1.01 -13.87
CA TYR A 111 24.78 2.16 -14.26
C TYR A 111 23.99 3.21 -15.05
N PHE A 112 24.52 4.43 -15.10
CA PHE A 112 24.11 5.49 -16.01
C PHE A 112 25.34 6.30 -16.46
N TYR A 113 25.17 7.11 -17.51
CA TYR A 113 26.16 8.10 -17.90
C TYR A 113 25.70 9.50 -17.51
N SER A 114 26.63 10.35 -17.06
CA SER A 114 26.39 11.78 -16.81
C SER A 114 27.55 12.66 -17.29
N VAL A 115 27.31 13.97 -17.28
CA VAL A 115 28.35 14.99 -17.42
C VAL A 115 28.57 15.64 -16.05
N ASP A 116 29.83 15.70 -15.67
CA ASP A 116 30.28 16.03 -14.32
C ASP A 116 31.42 17.04 -14.40
N GLN A 117 31.31 18.15 -13.67
CA GLN A 117 32.44 19.04 -13.37
C GLN A 117 33.01 18.71 -12.00
N ASN A 118 34.26 19.09 -11.75
CA ASN A 118 34.94 18.82 -10.48
C ASN A 118 35.10 17.32 -10.16
N TRP A 119 35.20 16.49 -11.21
CA TRP A 119 35.37 15.04 -11.09
C TRP A 119 36.77 14.57 -11.49
N ASN A 120 37.16 14.79 -12.75
CA ASN A 120 38.50 14.44 -13.25
C ASN A 120 39.47 15.62 -13.03
N ASN A 121 40.66 15.34 -12.49
CA ASN A 121 41.72 16.33 -12.24
C ASN A 121 41.22 17.59 -11.50
N SER A 122 40.33 17.42 -10.53
CA SER A 122 39.69 18.49 -9.78
C SER A 122 40.59 19.14 -8.75
N ASN A 123 40.43 20.45 -8.59
CA ASN A 123 41.07 21.24 -7.56
C ASN A 123 40.02 22.07 -6.81
N SER A 124 40.10 22.09 -5.48
CA SER A 124 39.23 22.87 -4.60
C SER A 124 39.15 24.37 -4.90
N TYR A 125 40.13 24.95 -5.61
CA TYR A 125 40.20 26.38 -5.91
C TYR A 125 39.73 26.76 -7.32
N VAL A 126 39.71 25.82 -8.28
CA VAL A 126 39.39 26.11 -9.69
C VAL A 126 38.42 25.12 -10.33
N GLY A 127 38.10 24.03 -9.64
CA GLY A 127 37.23 22.95 -10.11
C GLY A 127 37.89 22.07 -11.15
N SER A 128 37.11 21.58 -12.11
CA SER A 128 37.65 20.99 -13.35
C SER A 128 36.69 21.12 -14.52
N PRO A 129 37.17 20.99 -15.77
CA PRO A 129 36.30 20.93 -16.93
C PRO A 129 35.28 19.79 -16.82
N ALA A 130 34.13 19.97 -17.47
CA ALA A 130 33.09 18.97 -17.58
C ALA A 130 33.62 17.73 -18.33
N ALA A 131 33.31 16.54 -17.82
CA ALA A 131 33.68 15.28 -18.42
C ALA A 131 32.49 14.33 -18.47
N LYS A 132 32.43 13.46 -19.48
CA LYS A 132 31.46 12.36 -19.54
C LYS A 132 31.95 11.20 -18.68
N ILE A 133 31.16 10.81 -17.69
CA ILE A 133 31.52 9.77 -16.75
C ILE A 133 30.46 8.67 -16.74
N LYS A 134 30.91 7.42 -16.59
CA LYS A 134 30.04 6.26 -16.35
C LYS A 134 29.98 6.02 -14.85
N HIS A 135 28.80 6.14 -14.26
CA HIS A 135 28.60 5.93 -12.84
C HIS A 135 27.83 4.65 -12.57
N SER A 136 28.23 3.96 -11.51
CA SER A 136 27.30 3.13 -10.76
C SER A 136 26.43 4.02 -9.87
N TYR A 137 25.42 3.45 -9.23
CA TYR A 137 24.59 4.19 -8.26
C TYR A 137 25.26 4.43 -6.91
N PHE A 138 26.54 4.08 -6.77
CA PHE A 138 27.28 4.26 -5.52
C PHE A 138 27.36 5.75 -5.15
N GLY A 139 26.89 6.06 -3.94
CA GLY A 139 26.88 7.40 -3.36
C GLY A 139 25.82 8.37 -3.87
N VAL A 140 25.15 8.06 -5.00
CA VAL A 140 23.98 8.80 -5.47
C VAL A 140 22.82 8.51 -4.54
N THR A 141 22.25 9.53 -3.91
CA THR A 141 21.10 9.34 -3.02
C THR A 141 19.82 9.90 -3.61
N HIS A 142 19.93 10.88 -4.53
CA HIS A 142 18.79 11.54 -5.13
C HIS A 142 19.05 11.88 -6.60
N PHE A 143 17.96 12.08 -7.33
CA PHE A 143 17.92 12.64 -8.67
C PHE A 143 16.88 13.75 -8.70
N VAL A 144 17.28 14.94 -9.11
CA VAL A 144 16.35 16.06 -9.30
C VAL A 144 15.97 16.11 -10.77
N ARG A 145 14.68 16.03 -11.07
CA ARG A 145 14.16 16.22 -12.43
C ARG A 145 13.57 17.62 -12.54
N PRO A 146 14.20 18.51 -13.30
CA PRO A 146 13.63 19.82 -13.57
C PRO A 146 12.28 19.74 -14.30
N ALA A 147 11.51 20.82 -14.17
CA ALA A 147 10.20 20.98 -14.79
C ALA A 147 10.32 21.23 -16.31
N TYR A 148 10.89 20.29 -17.05
CA TYR A 148 11.15 20.41 -18.48
C TYR A 148 9.87 20.59 -19.31
N LYS A 149 10.00 21.29 -20.43
CA LYS A 149 8.99 21.28 -21.48
C LYS A 149 8.90 19.87 -22.07
N ALA A 150 7.67 19.43 -22.41
CA ALA A 150 7.46 18.15 -23.07
C ALA A 150 8.19 18.09 -24.42
N GLU A 151 8.76 16.92 -24.73
CA GLU A 151 9.39 16.68 -26.04
C GLU A 151 8.34 16.75 -27.16
N PRO A 152 8.67 17.32 -28.33
CA PRO A 152 7.80 17.25 -29.49
C PRO A 152 7.52 15.78 -29.83
N LYS A 153 6.26 15.42 -30.06
CA LYS A 153 5.92 14.05 -30.49
C LYS A 153 6.62 13.76 -31.83
N PRO A 154 7.30 12.61 -31.97
CA PRO A 154 7.88 12.24 -33.25
C PRO A 154 6.77 12.03 -34.27
N THR A 155 6.88 12.68 -35.43
CA THR A 155 5.97 12.49 -36.55
C THR A 155 6.12 11.05 -37.06
N PRO A 156 5.04 10.26 -37.19
CA PRO A 156 5.13 8.88 -37.67
C PRO A 156 5.70 8.83 -39.10
N PRO A 157 6.57 7.87 -39.44
CA PRO A 157 6.93 7.62 -40.84
C PRO A 157 5.72 7.07 -41.61
N ALA A 158 5.54 7.53 -42.85
CA ALA A 158 4.45 7.12 -43.73
C ALA A 158 4.45 5.60 -44.01
N GLN A 159 3.31 4.94 -43.82
CA GLN A 159 3.07 3.56 -44.22
C GLN A 159 2.79 3.49 -45.72
N ASN A 160 3.53 2.67 -46.46
CA ASN A 160 3.14 2.23 -47.80
C ASN A 160 3.18 0.69 -47.92
N ASN A 161 2.02 0.20 -48.38
CA ASN A 161 1.68 -1.06 -49.05
C ASN A 161 1.21 -2.29 -48.24
N PRO A 162 0.20 -3.03 -48.79
CA PRO A 162 -0.69 -3.90 -48.04
C PRO A 162 -0.39 -5.40 -48.23
N ALA A 163 -0.76 -6.21 -47.23
CA ALA A 163 -0.74 -7.67 -47.28
C ALA A 163 -2.17 -8.25 -47.15
N PRO A 164 -2.43 -9.47 -47.66
CA PRO A 164 -3.68 -9.83 -48.36
C PRO A 164 -4.87 -10.16 -47.45
N LYS A 165 -6.07 -10.09 -48.05
CA LYS A 165 -7.34 -10.55 -47.46
C LYS A 165 -7.41 -12.08 -47.50
N ASP A 166 -7.83 -12.66 -46.37
CA ASP A 166 -8.34 -14.03 -46.29
C ASP A 166 -9.83 -14.03 -45.86
N PRO A 167 -10.59 -15.07 -46.25
CA PRO A 167 -12.00 -14.95 -46.63
C PRO A 167 -12.99 -15.09 -45.48
N GLU A 168 -14.24 -14.68 -45.76
CA GLU A 168 -15.38 -14.74 -44.84
C GLU A 168 -15.72 -16.18 -44.36
N PRO A 169 -16.31 -16.31 -43.16
CA PRO A 169 -16.48 -17.59 -42.49
C PRO A 169 -17.71 -18.38 -42.96
N SER A 170 -17.50 -19.64 -43.36
CA SER A 170 -18.58 -20.63 -43.53
C SER A 170 -18.95 -21.32 -42.21
N LYS A 171 -20.26 -21.47 -41.95
CA LYS A 171 -20.86 -22.04 -40.74
C LYS A 171 -20.68 -23.57 -40.61
N LYS A 172 -20.21 -23.99 -39.40
CA LYS A 172 -20.52 -25.17 -38.53
C LYS A 172 -20.65 -26.60 -39.14
N PRO A 173 -20.16 -27.65 -38.44
CA PRO A 173 -20.89 -28.21 -37.30
C PRO A 173 -20.06 -28.56 -36.04
N GLU A 174 -20.79 -28.65 -34.93
CA GLU A 174 -20.36 -29.00 -33.57
C GLU A 174 -19.77 -30.41 -33.43
N SER A 175 -18.74 -30.56 -32.61
CA SER A 175 -18.34 -31.87 -32.07
C SER A 175 -18.01 -31.75 -30.57
N ASN A 176 -18.75 -32.51 -29.74
CA ASN A 176 -18.54 -32.66 -28.31
C ASN A 176 -17.51 -33.77 -28.03
N LYS A 177 -16.20 -33.48 -28.15
CA LYS A 177 -15.16 -34.36 -27.59
C LYS A 177 -14.30 -33.62 -26.55
N PRO A 178 -14.06 -34.22 -25.37
CA PRO A 178 -13.25 -33.60 -24.33
C PRO A 178 -11.78 -33.55 -24.73
N ILE A 179 -11.18 -32.36 -24.67
CA ILE A 179 -9.73 -32.16 -24.79
C ILE A 179 -9.14 -32.11 -23.37
N TYR A 180 -8.07 -32.87 -23.12
CA TYR A 180 -7.36 -32.86 -21.85
C TYR A 180 -6.17 -31.91 -21.92
N LYS A 181 -6.12 -30.92 -21.01
CA LYS A 181 -4.94 -30.07 -20.80
C LYS A 181 -4.25 -30.49 -19.51
N VAL A 182 -2.95 -30.81 -19.58
CA VAL A 182 -2.12 -30.94 -18.37
C VAL A 182 -1.89 -29.54 -17.84
N VAL A 183 -2.42 -29.23 -16.65
CA VAL A 183 -2.22 -27.94 -15.99
C VAL A 183 -1.36 -28.16 -14.76
N THR A 184 -0.24 -27.44 -14.69
CA THR A 184 0.59 -27.34 -13.49
C THR A 184 -0.16 -26.47 -12.48
N LYS A 185 -0.64 -27.07 -11.38
CA LYS A 185 -1.25 -26.38 -10.25
C LYS A 185 -0.15 -25.86 -9.35
N ILE A 186 0.12 -24.55 -9.42
CA ILE A 186 0.98 -23.86 -8.46
C ILE A 186 0.18 -23.68 -7.16
N LEU A 187 0.58 -24.36 -6.08
CA LEU A 187 -0.11 -24.34 -4.79
C LEU A 187 0.06 -22.99 -4.06
N PHE A 188 1.19 -22.30 -4.26
CA PHE A 188 1.45 -20.94 -3.78
C PHE A 188 2.51 -20.29 -4.67
N THR A 189 2.44 -18.97 -4.86
CA THR A 189 3.65 -18.18 -5.17
C THR A 189 3.89 -17.23 -4.02
N THR A 190 5.13 -16.82 -3.90
CA THR A 190 5.64 -16.06 -2.79
C THR A 190 5.34 -14.59 -2.99
N ALA A 191 4.99 -13.93 -1.88
CA ALA A 191 5.02 -12.49 -1.82
C ALA A 191 6.41 -12.02 -2.26
N ARG A 192 6.50 -10.89 -2.96
CA ARG A 192 7.78 -10.19 -3.12
C ARG A 192 8.27 -9.93 -1.69
N ILE A 193 9.31 -10.63 -1.26
CA ILE A 193 9.93 -10.42 0.06
C ILE A 193 10.62 -9.05 -0.01
N GLU A 194 9.84 -7.99 0.23
CA GLU A 194 10.36 -6.64 0.41
C GLU A 194 10.84 -6.52 1.84
N HIS A 195 12.01 -7.10 2.11
CA HIS A 195 12.70 -6.88 3.37
C HIS A 195 13.73 -5.76 3.16
N VAL A 196 13.38 -4.58 3.62
CA VAL A 196 14.28 -3.44 3.77
C VAL A 196 14.47 -3.21 5.26
N LYS A 197 15.62 -2.65 5.68
CA LYS A 197 15.79 -2.26 7.08
C LYS A 197 14.67 -1.31 7.47
N ALA A 198 13.87 -1.68 8.47
CA ALA A 198 12.72 -0.88 8.85
C ALA A 198 13.14 0.53 9.28
N ASN A 199 12.32 1.52 8.91
CA ASN A 199 12.45 2.88 9.39
C ASN A 199 12.11 2.92 10.89
N ARG A 200 13.10 3.23 11.72
CA ARG A 200 12.91 3.31 13.17
C ARG A 200 12.78 4.77 13.59
N PHE A 201 11.72 5.09 14.33
CA PHE A 201 11.50 6.44 14.85
C PHE A 201 10.90 6.41 16.26
N VAL A 202 11.14 7.49 16.99
CA VAL A 202 10.72 7.64 18.38
C VAL A 202 9.74 8.81 18.48
N HIS A 203 8.60 8.57 19.13
CA HIS A 203 7.69 9.61 19.60
C HIS A 203 6.87 9.03 20.75
N TYR A 204 7.26 9.39 21.97
CA TYR A 204 6.56 8.96 23.17
C TYR A 204 5.28 9.75 23.35
N ILE A 205 4.16 9.04 23.56
CA ILE A 205 2.83 9.66 23.71
C ILE A 205 2.15 9.35 25.05
N THR A 206 2.86 8.68 25.95
CA THR A 206 2.47 8.40 27.33
C THR A 206 3.05 9.44 28.30
N LYS A 207 2.40 9.63 29.45
CA LYS A 207 2.98 10.32 30.60
C LYS A 207 3.49 9.21 31.54
N SER A 208 4.78 9.23 31.90
CA SER A 208 5.41 8.16 32.68
C SER A 208 5.06 8.27 34.16
N ASP A 209 4.80 7.13 34.80
CA ASP A 209 4.56 7.00 36.24
C ASP A 209 5.70 6.26 36.96
N ASN A 210 6.69 5.69 36.24
CA ASN A 210 7.76 4.91 36.89
C ASN A 210 8.96 4.64 35.98
N HIS A 211 10.13 5.18 36.34
CA HIS A 211 11.39 5.08 35.59
C HIS A 211 12.35 3.97 36.06
N ASN A 212 11.90 3.07 36.94
CA ASN A 212 12.75 2.06 37.59
C ASN A 212 12.57 0.63 37.06
N ASN A 213 12.08 0.46 35.82
CA ASN A 213 11.97 -0.86 35.22
C ASN A 213 13.30 -1.28 34.59
N GLU A 214 13.81 -2.46 34.95
CA GLU A 214 14.97 -3.09 34.30
C GLU A 214 14.48 -4.26 33.42
N PRO A 215 13.94 -3.99 32.22
CA PRO A 215 13.27 -5.01 31.45
C PRO A 215 14.22 -6.15 31.07
N ASN A 216 13.88 -7.37 31.49
CA ASN A 216 14.68 -8.57 31.25
C ASN A 216 14.04 -9.54 30.24
N LYS A 217 12.80 -9.24 29.81
CA LYS A 217 12.01 -10.03 28.87
C LYS A 217 11.44 -9.17 27.75
N ILE A 218 11.18 -9.81 26.62
CA ILE A 218 10.48 -9.23 25.48
C ILE A 218 9.15 -9.97 25.34
N VAL A 219 8.06 -9.20 25.34
CA VAL A 219 6.70 -9.72 25.11
C VAL A 219 6.29 -9.39 23.68
N ILE A 220 5.94 -10.41 22.91
CA ILE A 220 5.46 -10.28 21.54
C ILE A 220 3.93 -10.34 21.54
N LYS A 221 3.30 -9.29 20.99
CA LYS A 221 1.85 -9.15 20.80
C LYS A 221 1.52 -9.01 19.32
N ASN A 222 0.27 -9.27 18.96
CA ASN A 222 -0.26 -8.84 17.67
C ASN A 222 -1.33 -7.78 17.90
N THR A 223 -1.30 -6.74 17.07
CA THR A 223 -2.39 -5.77 17.05
C THR A 223 -3.64 -6.40 16.44
N ASN A 224 -4.82 -5.95 16.87
CA ASN A 224 -6.09 -6.36 16.28
C ASN A 224 -6.55 -5.37 15.19
N THR A 225 -5.63 -5.00 14.28
CA THR A 225 -5.90 -4.03 13.22
C THR A 225 -5.35 -4.47 11.87
N ALA A 226 -5.88 -3.85 10.80
CA ALA A 226 -5.36 -3.93 9.44
C ALA A 226 -4.28 -2.87 9.15
N LEU A 227 -4.15 -1.88 10.05
CA LEU A 227 -3.26 -0.74 9.89
C LEU A 227 -1.78 -1.15 9.97
N SER A 228 -0.94 -0.50 9.18
CA SER A 228 0.52 -0.55 9.31
C SER A 228 1.00 0.28 10.50
N THR A 229 2.25 0.14 10.91
CA THR A 229 2.85 0.92 12.00
C THR A 229 2.79 2.42 11.73
N ILE A 230 3.02 2.85 10.48
CA ILE A 230 2.94 4.28 10.13
C ILE A 230 1.50 4.79 10.17
N ASP A 231 0.52 3.94 9.83
CA ASP A 231 -0.89 4.29 9.96
C ASP A 231 -1.29 4.42 11.43
N VAL A 232 -0.88 3.47 12.27
CA VAL A 232 -1.12 3.55 13.73
C VAL A 232 -0.51 4.83 14.31
N TYR A 233 0.70 5.22 13.89
CA TYR A 233 1.32 6.48 14.29
C TYR A 233 0.53 7.73 13.89
N ARG A 234 -0.10 7.71 12.72
CA ARG A 234 -0.96 8.83 12.27
C ARG A 234 -2.19 8.98 13.17
N TYR A 235 -2.61 7.94 13.88
CA TYR A 235 -3.74 7.94 14.82
C TYR A 235 -3.34 7.98 16.29
N ARG A 236 -2.08 8.27 16.59
CA ARG A 236 -1.54 8.22 17.95
C ARG A 236 -2.35 8.99 18.99
N ASP A 237 -2.96 10.10 18.61
CA ASP A 237 -3.74 10.96 19.52
C ASP A 237 -5.07 10.32 19.94
N GLU A 238 -5.52 9.28 19.23
CA GLU A 238 -6.74 8.52 19.50
C GLU A 238 -6.47 7.17 20.19
N LEU A 239 -5.19 6.83 20.42
CA LEU A 239 -4.83 5.59 21.09
C LEU A 239 -5.12 5.68 22.59
N ASP A 240 -5.59 4.57 23.15
CA ASP A 240 -5.69 4.41 24.59
C ASP A 240 -4.27 4.36 25.18
N LYS A 241 -3.97 5.35 26.02
CA LYS A 241 -2.63 5.54 26.61
C LYS A 241 -2.30 4.45 27.63
N ASP A 242 -3.31 3.82 28.22
CA ASP A 242 -3.13 2.78 29.24
C ASP A 242 -2.80 1.43 28.60
N GLU A 243 -3.24 1.21 27.35
CA GLU A 243 -3.04 -0.04 26.61
C GLU A 243 -1.89 0.01 25.58
N ILE A 244 -1.23 1.16 25.42
CA ILE A 244 -0.21 1.34 24.36
C ILE A 244 1.10 0.57 24.67
N PRO A 245 1.64 -0.21 23.71
CA PRO A 245 2.89 -0.96 23.88
C PRO A 245 4.12 -0.06 23.98
N HIS A 246 5.31 -0.65 24.15
CA HIS A 246 6.58 0.06 23.94
C HIS A 246 6.80 0.36 22.46
N PHE A 247 6.53 -0.64 21.61
CA PHE A 247 6.73 -0.53 20.18
C PHE A 247 5.57 -1.08 19.35
N PHE A 248 5.27 -0.38 18.26
CA PHE A 248 4.55 -0.95 17.11
C PHE A 248 5.56 -1.31 16.01
N VAL A 249 5.39 -2.50 15.42
CA VAL A 249 6.39 -3.05 14.48
C VAL A 249 5.73 -3.68 13.25
N ASP A 250 6.18 -3.27 12.06
CA ASP A 250 6.06 -4.03 10.81
C ASP A 250 7.43 -4.08 10.10
N ARG A 251 7.51 -4.82 8.99
CA ARG A 251 8.75 -4.98 8.20
C ARG A 251 9.31 -3.68 7.62
N LEU A 252 8.51 -2.61 7.55
CA LEU A 252 8.89 -1.33 6.96
C LEU A 252 9.14 -0.26 8.02
N ASN A 253 8.50 -0.35 9.19
CA ASN A 253 8.52 0.70 10.22
C ASN A 253 8.47 0.13 11.64
N VAL A 254 9.27 0.74 12.51
CA VAL A 254 9.27 0.55 13.97
C VAL A 254 9.02 1.90 14.62
N TRP A 255 7.99 1.98 15.45
CA TRP A 255 7.69 3.17 16.24
C TRP A 255 7.87 2.88 17.72
N ALA A 256 8.80 3.58 18.37
CA ALA A 256 8.90 3.63 19.84
C ALA A 256 7.88 4.65 20.37
N CYS A 257 6.82 4.15 20.99
CA CYS A 257 5.66 4.94 21.43
C CYS A 257 5.58 5.13 22.95
N ARG A 258 6.37 4.36 23.71
CA ARG A 258 6.58 4.48 25.16
C ARG A 258 8.07 4.22 25.48
N PRO A 259 8.67 4.95 26.44
CA PRO A 259 10.02 4.69 26.94
C PRO A 259 10.19 3.24 27.41
N ILE A 260 11.36 2.63 27.17
CA ILE A 260 11.59 1.21 27.50
C ILE A 260 11.66 0.94 29.00
N GLU A 261 11.93 1.98 29.78
CA GLU A 261 12.01 2.01 31.24
C GLU A 261 10.63 2.07 31.89
N ASP A 262 9.57 2.34 31.12
CA ASP A 262 8.21 2.39 31.64
C ASP A 262 7.62 0.96 31.69
N SER A 263 6.93 0.62 32.76
CA SER A 263 6.11 -0.60 32.79
C SER A 263 4.84 -0.47 31.97
N ILE A 264 4.29 -1.59 31.52
CA ILE A 264 2.95 -1.69 30.93
C ILE A 264 2.08 -2.53 31.86
N ASN A 265 0.83 -2.13 32.04
CA ASN A 265 -0.11 -2.86 32.87
C ASN A 265 -0.19 -4.34 32.43
N GLY A 266 0.08 -5.25 33.36
CA GLY A 266 0.14 -6.70 33.11
C GLY A 266 1.46 -7.24 32.54
N TYR A 267 2.46 -6.40 32.26
CA TYR A 267 3.78 -6.80 31.75
C TYR A 267 4.93 -6.05 32.46
N HIS A 268 5.08 -6.28 33.76
CA HIS A 268 6.21 -5.78 34.53
C HIS A 268 7.54 -6.42 34.05
N ASP A 269 8.66 -5.70 34.21
CA ASP A 269 10.01 -6.19 33.86
C ASP A 269 10.18 -6.63 32.40
N SER A 270 9.33 -6.11 31.51
CA SER A 270 9.23 -6.55 30.13
C SER A 270 9.07 -5.39 29.15
N VAL A 271 9.66 -5.52 27.95
CA VAL A 271 9.35 -4.66 26.80
C VAL A 271 8.32 -5.34 25.91
N VAL A 272 7.21 -4.66 25.62
CA VAL A 272 6.12 -5.14 24.78
C VAL A 272 6.26 -4.64 23.34
N LEU A 273 6.41 -5.57 22.41
CA LEU A 273 6.49 -5.33 20.97
C LEU A 273 5.19 -5.82 20.31
N SER A 274 4.42 -4.91 19.71
CA SER A 274 3.16 -5.23 19.04
C SER A 274 3.31 -5.21 17.52
N ILE A 275 3.11 -6.37 16.90
CA ILE A 275 3.21 -6.54 15.45
C ILE A 275 1.94 -6.00 14.77
N THR A 276 2.10 -5.18 13.72
CA THR A 276 1.02 -4.54 12.95
C THR A 276 0.69 -5.28 11.64
N GLU A 277 -0.34 -4.81 10.91
CA GLU A 277 -0.93 -5.45 9.71
C GLU A 277 -1.50 -6.87 9.92
N THR A 278 -1.80 -7.26 11.16
CA THR A 278 -2.18 -8.63 11.52
C THR A 278 -3.40 -9.18 10.75
N ARG A 279 -4.36 -8.31 10.42
CA ARG A 279 -5.59 -8.71 9.72
C ARG A 279 -5.44 -8.82 8.20
N THR A 280 -4.44 -8.19 7.61
CA THR A 280 -4.34 -8.00 6.16
C THR A 280 -3.04 -8.51 5.55
N ALA A 281 -1.99 -8.76 6.34
CA ALA A 281 -0.73 -9.29 5.84
C ALA A 281 -0.84 -10.79 5.49
N LEU A 282 -0.32 -11.15 4.30
CA LEU A 282 -0.03 -12.55 3.99
C LEU A 282 0.92 -13.17 5.00
N SER A 283 0.86 -14.49 5.12
CA SER A 283 1.71 -15.26 6.02
C SER A 283 3.20 -14.93 5.87
N ASP A 284 3.72 -14.81 4.64
CA ASP A 284 5.15 -14.50 4.42
C ASP A 284 5.49 -13.05 4.78
N ASN A 285 4.64 -12.08 4.43
CA ASN A 285 4.84 -10.68 4.83
C ASN A 285 4.72 -10.51 6.34
N PHE A 286 3.83 -11.25 6.99
CA PHE A 286 3.69 -11.25 8.42
C PHE A 286 4.91 -11.88 9.11
N LYS A 287 5.47 -12.96 8.55
CA LYS A 287 6.77 -13.50 9.00
C LYS A 287 7.89 -12.47 8.89
N MET A 288 7.87 -11.60 7.87
CA MET A 288 8.83 -10.48 7.80
C MET A 288 8.59 -9.43 8.89
N ASN A 289 7.33 -9.13 9.21
CA ASN A 289 7.00 -8.29 10.37
C ASN A 289 7.49 -8.94 11.69
N GLU A 290 7.39 -10.27 11.82
CA GLU A 290 7.94 -11.04 12.96
C GLU A 290 9.47 -11.00 13.00
N ILE A 291 10.16 -11.12 11.86
CA ILE A 291 11.62 -11.02 11.78
C ILE A 291 12.12 -9.63 12.19
N GLU A 292 11.47 -8.55 11.77
CA GLU A 292 11.85 -7.20 12.21
C GLU A 292 11.57 -7.02 13.71
N CYS A 293 10.43 -7.52 14.21
CA CYS A 293 10.11 -7.53 15.64
C CYS A 293 11.19 -8.25 16.46
N LEU A 294 11.64 -9.42 16.01
CA LEU A 294 12.71 -10.18 16.66
C LEU A 294 14.08 -9.52 16.49
N SER A 295 14.32 -8.80 15.39
CA SER A 295 15.54 -8.00 15.19
C SER A 295 15.62 -6.82 16.17
N LEU A 296 14.47 -6.20 16.45
CA LEU A 296 14.34 -5.19 17.50
C LEU A 296 14.53 -5.81 18.89
N ALA A 297 13.89 -6.95 19.17
CA ALA A 297 14.04 -7.70 20.41
C ALA A 297 15.51 -8.05 20.70
N GLU A 298 16.23 -8.57 19.71
CA GLU A 298 17.67 -8.89 19.82
C GLU A 298 18.49 -7.64 20.14
N SER A 299 18.18 -6.51 19.49
CA SER A 299 18.88 -5.23 19.73
C SER A 299 18.70 -4.75 21.18
N ILE A 300 17.48 -4.83 21.70
CA ILE A 300 17.14 -4.42 23.07
C ILE A 300 17.82 -5.34 24.09
N LEU A 301 17.81 -6.65 23.88
CA LEU A 301 18.48 -7.60 24.76
C LEU A 301 19.99 -7.40 24.76
N LYS A 302 20.61 -7.19 23.59
CA LYS A 302 22.06 -6.92 23.46
C LYS A 302 22.47 -5.65 24.20
N ALA A 303 21.67 -4.59 24.13
CA ALA A 303 21.91 -3.36 24.88
C ALA A 303 21.91 -3.59 26.40
N ASN A 304 21.24 -4.65 26.87
CA ASN A 304 21.18 -5.07 28.28
C ASN A 304 22.10 -6.27 28.58
N ASN A 305 23.16 -6.46 27.79
CA ASN A 305 24.12 -7.56 27.94
C ASN A 305 23.50 -8.98 27.94
N LYS A 306 22.37 -9.15 27.25
CA LYS A 306 21.66 -10.43 27.12
C LYS A 306 21.63 -10.92 25.68
N LYS A 307 21.73 -12.23 25.50
CA LYS A 307 21.50 -12.90 24.21
C LYS A 307 20.04 -13.32 24.11
N MET A 308 19.45 -13.19 22.93
CA MET A 308 18.09 -13.67 22.70
C MET A 308 18.01 -15.19 22.86
N SER A 309 17.09 -15.64 23.70
CA SER A 309 16.84 -17.04 24.00
C SER A 309 15.37 -17.24 24.39
N ALA A 310 14.92 -18.51 24.44
CA ALA A 310 13.54 -18.83 24.78
C ALA A 310 13.11 -18.35 26.17
N SER A 311 14.05 -18.20 27.12
CA SER A 311 13.74 -17.72 28.47
C SER A 311 13.46 -16.21 28.53
N ASN A 312 13.87 -15.46 27.50
CA ASN A 312 13.71 -14.01 27.43
C ASN A 312 12.58 -13.57 26.48
N ILE A 313 11.95 -14.49 25.75
CA ILE A 313 10.86 -14.20 24.82
C ILE A 313 9.54 -14.77 25.36
N ILE A 314 8.54 -13.93 25.49
CA ILE A 314 7.16 -14.29 25.84
C ILE A 314 6.28 -14.02 24.63
N VAL A 315 5.41 -14.97 24.27
CA VAL A 315 4.34 -14.75 23.29
C VAL A 315 3.04 -14.54 24.06
N ASP A 316 2.44 -13.36 23.92
CA ASP A 316 1.19 -13.01 24.59
C ASP A 316 0.01 -13.79 24.02
N ASN A 317 -1.01 -14.05 24.84
CA ASN A 317 -2.20 -14.78 24.40
C ASN A 317 -3.00 -14.05 23.30
N LYS A 318 -2.82 -12.73 23.11
CA LYS A 318 -3.40 -11.95 22.00
C LYS A 318 -2.57 -12.05 20.71
N ALA A 319 -1.42 -12.73 20.70
CA ALA A 319 -0.60 -12.96 19.50
C ALA A 319 -1.14 -14.07 18.59
N TRP A 320 -2.44 -13.98 18.25
CA TRP A 320 -3.19 -15.02 17.54
C TRP A 320 -2.59 -15.43 16.20
N ARG A 321 -2.05 -14.47 15.45
CA ARG A 321 -1.52 -14.70 14.10
C ARG A 321 -0.19 -15.45 14.17
N THR A 322 0.64 -15.09 15.14
CA THR A 322 1.86 -15.80 15.50
C THR A 322 1.56 -17.25 15.88
N PHE A 323 0.59 -17.50 16.77
CA PHE A 323 0.21 -18.88 17.11
C PHE A 323 -0.29 -19.67 15.91
N LYS A 324 -1.17 -19.08 15.10
CA LYS A 324 -1.72 -19.74 13.91
C LYS A 324 -0.63 -20.14 12.92
N LEU A 325 0.37 -19.27 12.71
CA LEU A 325 1.47 -19.53 11.78
C LEU A 325 2.46 -20.58 12.28
N HIS A 326 2.82 -20.53 13.55
CA HIS A 326 3.97 -21.27 14.07
C HIS A 326 3.60 -22.56 14.80
N THR A 327 2.40 -22.62 15.37
CA THR A 327 1.95 -23.82 16.08
C THR A 327 1.02 -24.68 15.26
N GLY A 328 0.41 -24.11 14.21
CA GLY A 328 -0.71 -24.70 13.47
C GLY A 328 -2.02 -24.71 14.26
N LYS A 329 -1.99 -24.31 15.54
CA LYS A 329 -3.20 -24.09 16.31
C LYS A 329 -3.78 -22.77 15.90
N ASP A 330 -4.85 -22.92 15.14
CA ASP A 330 -5.79 -21.84 14.99
C ASP A 330 -6.48 -21.67 16.34
N SER A 331 -6.19 -20.57 16.99
CA SER A 331 -6.89 -20.15 18.20
C SER A 331 -8.40 -20.03 17.95
N LEU A 332 -8.82 -20.02 16.67
CA LEU A 332 -10.22 -20.09 16.24
C LEU A 332 -10.86 -21.49 16.40
N LYS A 333 -10.10 -22.54 16.75
CA LYS A 333 -10.59 -23.93 16.88
C LYS A 333 -10.19 -24.65 18.18
N SER A 334 -9.27 -24.10 18.98
CA SER A 334 -8.82 -24.68 20.25
C SER A 334 -9.18 -23.77 21.41
N SER A 335 -9.77 -24.34 22.47
CA SER A 335 -10.36 -23.63 23.61
C SER A 335 -9.36 -22.89 24.52
N SER A 336 -8.06 -23.14 24.37
CA SER A 336 -6.97 -22.42 25.04
C SER A 336 -5.61 -22.86 24.47
N PHE A 337 -4.57 -22.04 24.68
CA PHE A 337 -3.18 -22.45 24.43
C PHE A 337 -2.61 -23.12 25.67
N THR A 338 -2.02 -24.29 25.49
CA THR A 338 -1.29 -25.01 26.53
C THR A 338 0.13 -24.46 26.67
N SER A 339 0.81 -24.72 27.79
CA SER A 339 2.22 -24.34 27.96
C SER A 339 3.12 -24.86 26.83
N LYS A 340 2.81 -26.03 26.24
CA LYS A 340 3.51 -26.57 25.07
C LYS A 340 3.32 -25.72 23.82
N ASP A 341 2.16 -25.10 23.64
CA ASP A 341 1.88 -24.22 22.50
C ASP A 341 2.68 -22.92 22.61
N TYR A 342 2.75 -22.33 23.81
CA TYR A 342 3.60 -21.16 24.06
C TYR A 342 5.07 -21.47 23.79
N GLN A 343 5.58 -22.59 24.32
CA GLN A 343 6.95 -23.04 24.06
C GLN A 343 7.21 -23.27 22.56
N LYS A 344 6.26 -23.92 21.86
CA LYS A 344 6.36 -24.14 20.41
C LYS A 344 6.40 -22.81 19.64
N ALA A 345 5.52 -21.86 19.99
CA ALA A 345 5.49 -20.55 19.35
C ALA A 345 6.82 -19.79 19.53
N VAL A 346 7.36 -19.77 20.76
CA VAL A 346 8.66 -19.15 21.07
C VAL A 346 9.78 -19.82 20.28
N ASN A 347 9.83 -21.16 20.28
CA ASN A 347 10.88 -21.92 19.59
C ASN A 347 10.85 -21.71 18.07
N GLU A 348 9.67 -21.72 17.46
CA GLU A 348 9.52 -21.48 16.02
C GLU A 348 9.78 -20.02 15.65
N LEU A 349 9.49 -19.04 16.51
CA LEU A 349 9.90 -17.65 16.31
C LEU A 349 11.42 -17.50 16.34
N ILE A 350 12.09 -18.09 17.34
CA ILE A 350 13.56 -18.07 17.43
C ILE A 350 14.18 -18.77 16.21
N LYS A 351 13.61 -19.89 15.78
CA LYS A 351 14.03 -20.59 14.57
C LYS A 351 13.82 -19.74 13.33
N LEU A 352 12.65 -19.10 13.17
CA LEU A 352 12.36 -18.17 12.08
C LEU A 352 13.42 -17.06 12.02
N PHE A 353 13.79 -16.50 13.17
CA PHE A 353 14.82 -15.48 13.25
C PHE A 353 16.23 -16.00 12.92
N ASN A 354 16.60 -17.17 13.41
CA ASN A 354 17.90 -17.77 13.10
C ASN A 354 18.03 -18.15 11.62
N ASP A 355 16.91 -18.53 10.98
CA ASP A 355 16.83 -18.83 9.56
C ASP A 355 16.53 -17.58 8.70
N LYS A 356 16.52 -16.37 9.28
CA LYS A 356 16.17 -15.14 8.54
C LYS A 356 17.00 -14.97 7.28
N ASP A 357 18.32 -15.17 7.33
CA ASP A 357 19.18 -15.00 6.16
C ASP A 357 18.88 -16.04 5.08
N LYS A 358 18.53 -17.28 5.47
CA LYS A 358 18.09 -18.30 4.51
C LYS A 358 16.75 -17.93 3.88
N LEU A 359 15.82 -17.38 4.65
CA LEU A 359 14.50 -16.97 4.16
C LEU A 359 14.57 -15.72 3.27
N LEU A 360 15.46 -14.78 3.60
CA LEU A 360 15.70 -13.57 2.83
C LEU A 360 16.45 -13.85 1.53
N ASN A 361 17.36 -14.84 1.54
CA ASN A 361 18.17 -15.21 0.37
C ASN A 361 17.52 -16.28 -0.51
N ASN A 362 16.73 -17.19 0.05
CA ASN A 362 15.94 -18.14 -0.73
C ASN A 362 14.63 -17.48 -1.14
N LYS A 363 14.59 -16.97 -2.38
CA LYS A 363 13.32 -16.71 -3.07
C LYS A 363 12.52 -18.01 -3.03
N PRO A 364 11.37 -18.08 -2.34
CA PRO A 364 10.73 -19.37 -2.22
C PRO A 364 10.17 -19.73 -3.60
N LYS A 365 10.51 -20.94 -4.05
CA LYS A 365 10.13 -21.45 -5.37
C LYS A 365 8.69 -21.94 -5.32
N ASP A 366 7.99 -21.76 -6.43
CA ASP A 366 6.61 -22.24 -6.60
C ASP A 366 6.51 -23.74 -6.32
N VAL A 367 5.64 -24.14 -5.40
CA VAL A 367 5.30 -25.56 -5.18
C VAL A 367 4.26 -25.94 -6.21
N VAL A 368 4.55 -26.92 -7.08
CA VAL A 368 3.66 -27.29 -8.20
C VAL A 368 3.26 -28.76 -8.15
N GLU A 369 1.96 -29.03 -8.24
CA GLU A 369 1.38 -30.36 -8.41
C GLU A 369 0.73 -30.46 -9.81
N LYS A 370 0.86 -31.57 -10.54
CA LYS A 370 0.28 -31.71 -11.88
C LYS A 370 -1.09 -32.39 -11.78
N ILE A 371 -2.15 -31.75 -12.28
CA ILE A 371 -3.48 -32.36 -12.39
C ILE A 371 -4.00 -32.21 -13.82
N ARG A 372 -4.65 -33.26 -14.35
CA ARG A 372 -5.33 -33.25 -15.64
C ARG A 372 -6.79 -32.83 -15.43
N ILE A 373 -7.27 -31.84 -16.18
CA ILE A 373 -8.66 -31.36 -16.10
C ILE A 373 -9.33 -31.54 -17.47
N ARG A 374 -10.59 -31.98 -17.44
CA ARG A 374 -11.50 -32.12 -18.59
C ARG A 374 -12.36 -30.85 -18.73
N THR A 375 -12.49 -30.29 -19.92
CA THR A 375 -13.31 -29.08 -20.17
C THR A 375 -14.35 -29.31 -21.28
N ILE A 376 -15.53 -28.68 -21.14
CA ILE A 376 -16.57 -28.54 -22.17
C ILE A 376 -16.82 -27.04 -22.35
N VAL A 377 -16.90 -26.57 -23.60
CA VAL A 377 -17.17 -25.17 -23.96
C VAL A 377 -18.64 -25.03 -24.37
N LYS A 378 -19.35 -24.02 -23.85
CA LYS A 378 -20.56 -23.47 -24.46
C LYS A 378 -20.42 -21.96 -24.57
N GLU A 379 -20.78 -21.42 -25.72
CA GLU A 379 -20.61 -20.01 -26.10
C GLU A 379 -21.95 -19.24 -26.12
N ASN A 380 -21.83 -17.97 -25.73
CA ASN A 380 -22.59 -16.78 -26.11
C ASN A 380 -24.01 -16.54 -25.57
N THR A 381 -24.11 -15.48 -24.77
CA THR A 381 -25.14 -14.43 -24.95
C THR A 381 -24.45 -13.10 -25.24
N LYS A 382 -24.66 -12.59 -26.45
CA LYS A 382 -24.25 -11.25 -26.88
C LYS A 382 -25.04 -10.21 -26.08
N PHE A 383 -24.35 -9.25 -25.48
CA PHE A 383 -24.97 -8.05 -24.90
C PHE A 383 -25.18 -7.02 -26.01
N VAL A 384 -26.42 -6.60 -26.23
CA VAL A 384 -26.78 -5.46 -27.08
C VAL A 384 -26.88 -4.22 -26.17
N PRO A 385 -26.16 -3.12 -26.43
CA PRO A 385 -26.27 -1.91 -25.62
C PRO A 385 -27.63 -1.25 -25.87
N SER A 386 -28.48 -1.13 -24.85
CA SER A 386 -29.59 -0.18 -24.89
C SER A 386 -29.07 1.20 -24.48
N GLU A 387 -29.28 2.16 -25.37
CA GLU A 387 -28.96 3.58 -25.17
C GLU A 387 -29.70 4.14 -23.96
N LEU A 388 -28.95 4.69 -23.00
CA LEU A 388 -29.50 5.52 -21.93
C LEU A 388 -29.20 6.99 -22.28
N LYS A 389 -30.27 7.72 -22.60
CA LYS A 389 -30.25 9.17 -22.81
C LYS A 389 -29.83 9.90 -21.52
N PRO A 390 -29.01 10.96 -21.61
CA PRO A 390 -28.61 11.75 -20.45
C PRO A 390 -29.78 12.59 -19.92
N ARG A 391 -30.10 12.47 -18.63
CA ARG A 391 -30.96 13.44 -17.93
C ARG A 391 -30.10 14.59 -17.42
N ASN A 392 -30.13 15.71 -18.14
CA ASN A 392 -29.81 17.02 -17.59
C ASN A 392 -30.99 17.53 -16.78
N ASN A 393 -30.73 17.93 -15.53
CA ASN A 393 -31.31 19.07 -14.81
C ASN A 393 -31.14 18.87 -13.31
N ILE A 394 -30.07 19.41 -12.72
CA ILE A 394 -30.10 19.84 -11.31
C ILE A 394 -29.40 21.20 -11.24
N ARG A 395 -30.21 22.22 -10.97
CA ARG A 395 -29.80 23.58 -10.59
C ARG A 395 -29.07 23.53 -9.24
N ASP A 396 -28.08 24.41 -9.08
CA ASP A 396 -27.38 24.72 -7.84
C ASP A 396 -28.33 24.74 -6.62
N LYS A 397 -28.20 23.72 -5.78
CA LYS A 397 -28.56 23.79 -4.37
C LYS A 397 -27.28 23.48 -3.60
N GLN A 398 -26.93 24.35 -2.67
CA GLN A 398 -25.77 24.18 -1.80
C GLN A 398 -26.04 22.96 -0.90
N ASP A 399 -25.66 21.78 -1.39
CA ASP A 399 -25.96 20.51 -0.72
C ASP A 399 -25.25 20.46 0.64
N SER A 400 -26.03 20.20 1.68
CA SER A 400 -25.45 19.97 3.01
C SER A 400 -24.51 18.77 2.93
N LYS A 401 -23.32 18.88 3.52
CA LYS A 401 -22.32 17.78 3.56
C LYS A 401 -22.82 16.52 4.29
N ILE A 402 -23.97 16.58 4.98
CA ILE A 402 -24.49 15.48 5.81
C ILE A 402 -26.00 15.30 5.56
N ASP A 403 -26.32 14.23 4.84
CA ASP A 403 -27.69 13.75 4.65
C ASP A 403 -28.13 12.97 5.90
N ARG A 404 -29.12 13.46 6.65
CA ARG A 404 -29.67 12.75 7.81
C ARG A 404 -30.86 11.89 7.41
N VAL A 405 -30.83 10.60 7.78
CA VAL A 405 -31.90 9.65 7.45
C VAL A 405 -32.38 8.97 8.72
N ILE A 406 -33.68 9.11 9.02
CA ILE A 406 -34.32 8.43 10.13
C ILE A 406 -34.87 7.09 9.62
N ASN A 407 -34.41 5.99 10.21
CA ASN A 407 -34.84 4.64 9.86
C ASN A 407 -36.18 4.28 10.52
N ASN A 408 -36.94 3.40 9.88
CA ASN A 408 -38.25 2.95 10.38
C ASN A 408 -38.17 2.10 11.66
N TYR A 409 -37.00 1.54 11.96
CA TYR A 409 -36.75 0.69 13.12
C TYR A 409 -36.11 1.48 14.27
N THR A 410 -36.43 1.12 15.50
CA THR A 410 -35.62 1.48 16.66
C THR A 410 -34.35 0.63 16.71
N LEU A 411 -33.30 1.09 17.40
CA LEU A 411 -32.07 0.31 17.58
C LEU A 411 -32.35 -1.05 18.21
N LYS A 412 -33.30 -1.11 19.17
CA LYS A 412 -33.72 -2.36 19.82
C LYS A 412 -34.37 -3.34 18.84
N GLN A 413 -35.25 -2.86 17.97
CA GLN A 413 -35.88 -3.70 16.94
C GLN A 413 -34.84 -4.24 15.95
N ALA A 414 -33.97 -3.38 15.43
CA ALA A 414 -32.92 -3.79 14.50
C ALA A 414 -31.95 -4.79 15.14
N LEU A 415 -31.50 -4.53 16.38
CA LEU A 415 -30.64 -5.43 17.15
C LEU A 415 -31.27 -6.83 17.33
N ASN A 416 -32.56 -6.88 17.66
CA ASN A 416 -33.27 -8.14 17.83
C ASN A 416 -33.32 -8.97 16.54
N ILE A 417 -33.48 -8.31 15.39
CA ILE A 417 -33.43 -8.98 14.08
C ILE A 417 -32.02 -9.53 13.82
N GLN A 418 -30.99 -8.70 14.01
CA GLN A 418 -29.59 -9.08 13.78
C GLN A 418 -29.17 -10.27 14.65
N TYR A 419 -29.54 -10.27 15.93
CA TYR A 419 -29.19 -11.35 16.86
C TYR A 419 -29.83 -12.71 16.53
N LYS A 420 -30.98 -12.69 15.84
CA LYS A 420 -31.74 -13.89 15.45
C LYS A 420 -31.31 -14.49 14.10
N LEU A 421 -30.39 -13.86 13.37
CA LEU A 421 -29.93 -14.38 12.08
C LEU A 421 -29.29 -15.76 12.20
N ASN A 422 -29.41 -16.54 11.12
CA ASN A 422 -28.68 -17.78 10.94
C ASN A 422 -28.01 -17.76 9.54
N PRO A 423 -26.66 -17.71 9.46
CA PRO A 423 -25.71 -17.66 10.58
C PRO A 423 -25.80 -16.34 11.37
N LYS A 424 -25.47 -16.38 12.67
CA LYS A 424 -25.45 -15.19 13.54
C LYS A 424 -24.33 -14.24 13.15
N PRO A 425 -24.43 -12.92 13.48
CA PRO A 425 -23.30 -12.00 13.38
C PRO A 425 -22.08 -12.55 14.13
N GLN A 426 -20.93 -12.51 13.48
CA GLN A 426 -19.67 -13.02 14.02
C GLN A 426 -18.82 -11.88 14.53
N THR A 427 -17.96 -12.14 15.49
CA THR A 427 -16.89 -11.24 15.87
C THR A 427 -15.62 -12.04 16.12
N SER A 428 -14.49 -11.33 16.16
CA SER A 428 -13.22 -11.93 16.50
C SER A 428 -12.51 -11.14 17.59
N ASN A 429 -12.07 -11.86 18.62
CA ASN A 429 -11.14 -11.37 19.65
C ASN A 429 -9.68 -11.40 19.14
N GLY A 430 -9.48 -11.54 17.82
CA GLY A 430 -8.21 -11.86 17.18
C GLY A 430 -7.96 -13.36 17.17
N VAL A 431 -8.42 -14.08 18.19
CA VAL A 431 -8.14 -15.49 18.40
C VAL A 431 -9.14 -16.41 17.71
N SER A 432 -10.44 -16.24 17.91
CA SER A 432 -11.53 -17.04 17.33
C SER A 432 -12.58 -16.19 16.61
N TRP A 433 -13.32 -16.79 15.68
CA TRP A 433 -14.55 -16.23 15.15
C TRP A 433 -15.66 -16.89 15.94
N TYR A 434 -16.47 -16.09 16.60
CA TYR A 434 -17.55 -16.58 17.44
C TYR A 434 -18.79 -15.72 17.25
N ASN A 435 -19.94 -16.29 17.60
CA ASN A 435 -21.20 -15.57 17.63
C ASN A 435 -21.07 -14.36 18.54
N ALA A 436 -21.25 -13.17 17.97
CA ALA A 436 -21.20 -11.94 18.72
C ALA A 436 -22.32 -11.93 19.78
N SER A 437 -22.00 -11.50 20.99
CA SER A 437 -23.00 -11.29 22.03
C SER A 437 -23.92 -10.13 21.64
N VAL A 438 -25.14 -10.11 22.22
CA VAL A 438 -26.09 -9.00 22.02
C VAL A 438 -25.44 -7.64 22.31
N ASN A 439 -24.61 -7.55 23.35
CA ASN A 439 -23.91 -6.31 23.71
C ASN A 439 -22.84 -5.92 22.68
N GLN A 440 -22.10 -6.89 22.14
CA GLN A 440 -21.12 -6.65 21.08
C GLN A 440 -21.81 -6.15 19.79
N ILE A 441 -22.92 -6.78 19.40
CA ILE A 441 -23.72 -6.35 18.25
C ILE A 441 -24.29 -4.95 18.49
N LYS A 442 -24.88 -4.70 19.66
CA LYS A 442 -25.42 -3.38 20.04
C LYS A 442 -24.36 -2.29 19.94
N SER A 443 -23.18 -2.53 20.51
CA SER A 443 -22.05 -1.58 20.47
C SER A 443 -21.59 -1.29 19.04
N ALA A 444 -21.60 -2.29 18.16
CA ALA A 444 -21.21 -2.15 16.76
C ALA A 444 -22.29 -1.48 15.89
N MET A 445 -23.56 -1.45 16.35
CA MET A 445 -24.69 -0.81 15.66
C MET A 445 -25.01 0.60 16.15
N ASP A 446 -24.45 1.05 17.27
CA ASP A 446 -24.78 2.36 17.89
C ASP A 446 -24.35 3.54 17.01
N THR A 447 -25.30 4.09 16.24
CA THR A 447 -24.99 5.13 15.24
C THR A 447 -24.63 6.46 15.87
N THR A 448 -25.12 6.78 17.07
CA THR A 448 -24.74 8.00 17.79
C THR A 448 -23.28 7.94 18.21
N LYS A 449 -22.85 6.81 18.80
CA LYS A 449 -21.45 6.60 19.18
C LYS A 449 -20.52 6.63 17.97
N ILE A 450 -20.92 6.00 16.86
CA ILE A 450 -20.13 5.97 15.63
C ILE A 450 -20.01 7.36 15.01
N PHE A 451 -21.11 8.12 14.93
CA PHE A 451 -21.14 9.43 14.27
C PHE A 451 -20.35 10.49 15.03
N ASN A 452 -20.33 10.41 16.36
CA ASN A 452 -19.56 11.32 17.22
C ASN A 452 -18.07 10.96 17.33
N ASN A 453 -17.60 9.92 16.63
CA ASN A 453 -16.19 9.53 16.62
C ASN A 453 -15.53 9.94 15.29
N ASN A 454 -14.41 10.65 15.38
CA ASN A 454 -13.71 11.27 14.24
C ASN A 454 -13.22 10.29 13.16
N VAL A 455 -13.03 9.01 13.50
CA VAL A 455 -12.64 7.96 12.55
C VAL A 455 -13.83 7.10 12.16
N GLN A 456 -14.65 6.69 13.14
CA GLN A 456 -15.78 5.81 12.87
C GLN A 456 -16.91 6.51 12.11
N VAL A 457 -16.96 7.85 12.08
CA VAL A 457 -17.87 8.63 11.22
C VAL A 457 -17.72 8.26 9.74
N TYR A 458 -16.55 7.77 9.29
CA TYR A 458 -16.34 7.29 7.93
C TYR A 458 -17.15 6.03 7.60
N GLN A 459 -17.76 5.35 8.58
CA GLN A 459 -18.78 4.34 8.30
C GLN A 459 -20.01 4.92 7.60
N PHE A 460 -20.25 6.23 7.75
CA PHE A 460 -21.34 6.99 7.14
C PHE A 460 -20.91 7.75 5.88
N LEU A 461 -19.66 7.63 5.44
CA LEU A 461 -19.20 8.25 4.20
C LEU A 461 -20.07 7.78 3.02
N LYS A 462 -20.52 8.71 2.18
CA LYS A 462 -21.28 8.43 0.96
C LYS A 462 -20.36 7.82 -0.08
N LEU A 463 -20.50 6.51 -0.29
CA LEU A 463 -19.59 5.69 -1.10
C LEU A 463 -19.96 5.70 -2.59
N ASN A 464 -21.18 6.12 -2.94
CA ASN A 464 -21.64 6.22 -4.32
C ASN A 464 -21.37 7.62 -4.91
N GLN A 465 -20.19 8.16 -4.62
CA GLN A 465 -19.79 9.49 -5.06
C GLN A 465 -18.31 9.51 -5.44
N TYR A 466 -18.07 9.58 -6.74
CA TYR A 466 -16.73 9.77 -7.30
C TYR A 466 -16.20 11.17 -6.94
N GLN A 467 -14.99 11.25 -6.38
CA GLN A 467 -14.39 12.52 -5.95
C GLN A 467 -13.40 13.11 -6.95
N GLY A 468 -12.92 12.35 -7.93
CA GLY A 468 -11.92 12.85 -8.88
C GLY A 468 -10.53 12.95 -8.26
N ILE A 469 -10.18 12.05 -7.34
CA ILE A 469 -8.88 12.09 -6.65
C ILE A 469 -7.76 11.87 -7.68
N PRO A 470 -6.74 12.74 -7.73
CA PRO A 470 -5.60 12.59 -8.63
C PRO A 470 -4.95 11.20 -8.53
N VAL A 471 -4.64 10.62 -9.69
CA VAL A 471 -4.12 9.24 -9.78
C VAL A 471 -2.79 9.05 -9.04
N ASP A 472 -1.96 10.08 -8.95
CA ASP A 472 -0.72 10.07 -8.17
C ASP A 472 -1.00 9.94 -6.66
N LYS A 473 -2.03 10.63 -6.14
CA LYS A 473 -2.50 10.44 -4.76
C LYS A 473 -3.05 9.02 -4.54
N LEU A 474 -3.81 8.48 -5.49
CA LEU A 474 -4.27 7.09 -5.42
C LEU A 474 -3.08 6.12 -5.44
N ASN A 475 -2.11 6.32 -6.33
CA ASN A 475 -0.91 5.48 -6.42
C ASN A 475 -0.03 5.55 -5.16
N LYS A 476 -0.02 6.69 -4.44
CA LYS A 476 0.65 6.80 -3.13
C LYS A 476 0.10 5.79 -2.13
N LEU A 477 -1.22 5.57 -2.11
CA LEU A 477 -1.87 4.60 -1.23
C LEU A 477 -1.58 3.15 -1.63
N LEU A 478 -1.33 2.92 -2.91
CA LEU A 478 -1.15 1.58 -3.49
C LEU A 478 0.30 1.07 -3.42
N VAL A 479 1.24 1.84 -2.89
CA VAL A 479 2.66 1.43 -2.77
C VAL A 479 2.78 0.19 -1.88
N GLY A 480 3.48 -0.84 -2.38
CA GLY A 480 3.70 -2.10 -1.66
C GLY A 480 2.45 -2.99 -1.54
N LYS A 481 1.35 -2.66 -2.24
CA LYS A 481 0.07 -3.38 -2.17
C LYS A 481 -0.08 -4.43 -3.29
N GLY A 482 0.96 -5.24 -3.48
CA GLY A 482 0.94 -6.36 -4.43
C GLY A 482 0.58 -5.94 -5.85
N THR A 483 -0.36 -6.68 -6.48
CA THR A 483 -0.81 -6.39 -7.85
C THR A 483 -1.73 -5.16 -7.95
N LEU A 484 -2.11 -4.56 -6.82
CA LEU A 484 -2.80 -3.26 -6.79
C LEU A 484 -1.82 -2.09 -6.93
N ALA A 485 -0.51 -2.31 -6.75
CA ALA A 485 0.48 -1.27 -6.92
C ALA A 485 0.40 -0.64 -8.33
N ASN A 486 0.45 0.69 -8.38
CA ASN A 486 0.32 1.49 -9.60
C ASN A 486 -1.03 1.36 -10.35
N GLN A 487 -2.07 0.77 -9.73
CA GLN A 487 -3.40 0.64 -10.34
C GLN A 487 -4.31 1.86 -10.10
N GLY A 488 -3.76 3.02 -9.72
CA GLY A 488 -4.55 4.23 -9.44
C GLY A 488 -5.43 4.66 -10.62
N HIS A 489 -4.97 4.48 -11.86
CA HIS A 489 -5.80 4.69 -13.05
C HIS A 489 -7.00 3.73 -13.11
N ALA A 490 -6.80 2.44 -12.83
CA ALA A 490 -7.90 1.48 -12.84
C ALA A 490 -8.95 1.79 -11.77
N PHE A 491 -8.51 2.20 -10.57
CA PHE A 491 -9.40 2.66 -9.53
C PHE A 491 -10.14 3.93 -9.95
N ALA A 492 -9.45 4.95 -10.47
CA ALA A 492 -10.07 6.17 -10.94
C ALA A 492 -11.12 5.91 -12.04
N ASP A 493 -10.79 5.07 -13.03
CA ASP A 493 -11.68 4.75 -14.16
C ASP A 493 -12.91 3.95 -13.71
N GLY A 494 -12.71 2.90 -12.90
CA GLY A 494 -13.81 2.10 -12.36
C GLY A 494 -14.73 2.94 -11.47
N CYS A 495 -14.14 3.77 -10.61
CA CYS A 495 -14.88 4.64 -9.72
C CYS A 495 -15.64 5.73 -10.46
N LYS A 496 -15.04 6.37 -11.46
CA LYS A 496 -15.72 7.34 -12.33
C LYS A 496 -16.88 6.69 -13.07
N LYS A 497 -16.67 5.50 -13.62
CA LYS A 497 -17.68 4.79 -14.43
C LYS A 497 -18.90 4.35 -13.61
N TYR A 498 -18.68 3.85 -12.40
CA TYR A 498 -19.76 3.32 -11.54
C TYR A 498 -20.15 4.27 -10.40
N ASN A 499 -19.68 5.53 -10.47
CA ASN A 499 -19.87 6.57 -9.47
C ASN A 499 -19.61 6.08 -8.04
N ILE A 500 -18.37 5.65 -7.80
CA ILE A 500 -17.89 5.09 -6.53
C ILE A 500 -16.82 6.00 -5.95
N ASN A 501 -16.77 6.08 -4.63
CA ASN A 501 -15.71 6.73 -3.89
C ASN A 501 -14.40 5.93 -4.00
N GLU A 502 -13.33 6.58 -4.48
CA GLU A 502 -12.06 5.94 -4.79
C GLU A 502 -11.37 5.37 -3.55
N ILE A 503 -11.41 6.11 -2.44
CA ILE A 503 -10.77 5.69 -1.18
C ILE A 503 -11.45 4.46 -0.61
N TYR A 504 -12.78 4.41 -0.67
CA TYR A 504 -13.53 3.23 -0.28
C TYR A 504 -13.19 2.02 -1.15
N LEU A 505 -13.19 2.16 -2.48
CA LEU A 505 -12.94 1.00 -3.34
C LEU A 505 -11.53 0.44 -3.11
N ILE A 506 -10.54 1.32 -2.86
CA ILE A 506 -9.19 0.92 -2.46
C ILE A 506 -9.19 0.22 -1.10
N ALA A 507 -9.86 0.78 -0.08
CA ALA A 507 -9.95 0.18 1.26
C ALA A 507 -10.53 -1.23 1.18
N HIS A 508 -11.59 -1.35 0.38
CA HIS A 508 -12.30 -2.58 0.18
C HIS A 508 -11.42 -3.63 -0.49
N ALA A 509 -10.75 -3.25 -1.58
CA ALA A 509 -9.78 -4.12 -2.23
C ALA A 509 -8.67 -4.55 -1.25
N PHE A 510 -8.13 -3.66 -0.43
CA PHE A 510 -7.09 -4.00 0.54
C PHE A 510 -7.53 -5.05 1.55
N LEU A 511 -8.71 -4.89 2.14
CA LEU A 511 -9.22 -5.85 3.14
C LEU A 511 -9.47 -7.23 2.50
N GLU A 512 -10.17 -7.27 1.37
CA GLU A 512 -10.63 -8.52 0.75
C GLU A 512 -9.52 -9.27 -0.01
N SER A 513 -8.45 -8.57 -0.38
CA SER A 513 -7.34 -9.15 -1.15
C SER A 513 -6.02 -9.26 -0.39
N ALA A 514 -6.02 -9.03 0.92
CA ALA A 514 -4.80 -8.96 1.73
C ALA A 514 -3.79 -7.98 1.09
N ASN A 515 -4.20 -6.73 0.90
CA ASN A 515 -3.40 -5.70 0.23
C ASN A 515 -2.94 -6.11 -1.19
N GLY A 516 -3.80 -6.73 -1.99
CA GLY A 516 -3.51 -7.10 -3.40
C GLY A 516 -2.58 -8.29 -3.57
N THR A 517 -2.34 -9.06 -2.53
CA THR A 517 -1.34 -10.14 -2.53
C THR A 517 -1.94 -11.54 -2.37
N SER A 518 -3.22 -11.66 -2.01
CA SER A 518 -3.91 -12.95 -1.86
C SER A 518 -3.79 -13.83 -3.12
N PHE A 519 -3.97 -15.14 -2.95
CA PHE A 519 -4.00 -16.09 -4.06
C PHE A 519 -4.95 -15.63 -5.18
N PHE A 520 -6.13 -15.14 -4.81
CA PHE A 520 -7.17 -14.66 -5.73
C PHE A 520 -6.80 -13.34 -6.42
N ALA A 521 -6.03 -12.47 -5.78
CA ALA A 521 -5.62 -11.17 -6.30
C ALA A 521 -4.30 -11.18 -7.07
N SER A 522 -3.53 -12.26 -6.95
CA SER A 522 -2.16 -12.33 -7.46
C SER A 522 -2.03 -12.54 -8.98
N GLY A 523 -3.09 -12.94 -9.67
CA GLY A 523 -3.05 -13.23 -11.12
C GLY A 523 -2.52 -14.62 -11.49
N LYS A 524 -2.07 -15.44 -10.53
CA LYS A 524 -1.46 -16.77 -10.75
C LYS A 524 -2.34 -17.73 -11.53
N THR A 525 -3.65 -17.55 -11.42
CA THR A 525 -4.67 -18.42 -12.03
C THR A 525 -5.09 -17.94 -13.44
N GLY A 526 -4.42 -16.92 -13.97
CA GLY A 526 -4.74 -16.22 -15.21
C GLY A 526 -5.80 -15.14 -15.06
N VAL A 527 -6.33 -14.95 -13.85
CA VAL A 527 -7.37 -13.97 -13.52
C VAL A 527 -7.14 -13.35 -12.14
N TYR A 528 -7.82 -12.24 -11.87
CA TYR A 528 -7.68 -11.43 -10.67
C TYR A 528 -9.05 -11.25 -10.01
N ASN A 529 -9.11 -11.33 -8.68
CA ASN A 529 -10.28 -10.97 -7.89
C ASN A 529 -9.83 -10.27 -6.59
N TYR A 530 -10.20 -9.01 -6.44
CA TYR A 530 -9.76 -8.16 -5.33
C TYR A 530 -10.80 -7.98 -4.23
N PHE A 531 -12.03 -8.45 -4.43
CA PHE A 531 -13.19 -8.10 -3.60
C PHE A 531 -13.89 -9.34 -3.02
N GLY A 532 -13.27 -10.52 -3.12
CA GLY A 532 -13.86 -11.77 -2.64
C GLY A 532 -15.13 -12.20 -3.38
N ILE A 533 -15.41 -11.62 -4.56
CA ILE A 533 -16.69 -11.82 -5.25
C ILE A 533 -16.81 -13.27 -5.72
N GLY A 534 -17.90 -13.92 -5.31
CA GLY A 534 -18.13 -15.34 -5.60
C GLY A 534 -17.32 -16.30 -4.72
N ALA A 535 -16.66 -15.84 -3.66
CA ALA A 535 -16.11 -16.74 -2.64
C ALA A 535 -17.21 -17.19 -1.68
N PHE A 536 -17.24 -18.48 -1.34
CA PHE A 536 -18.10 -19.04 -0.30
C PHE A 536 -17.23 -19.70 0.78
N ASP A 537 -17.68 -19.69 2.04
CA ASP A 537 -16.92 -20.24 3.16
C ASP A 537 -16.50 -21.71 2.95
N ASN A 538 -17.38 -22.51 2.34
CA ASN A 538 -17.13 -23.92 2.01
C ASN A 538 -16.45 -24.12 0.64
N ASN A 539 -16.37 -23.08 -0.20
CA ASN A 539 -15.75 -23.13 -1.52
C ASN A 539 -15.21 -21.76 -1.96
N PRO A 540 -14.10 -21.29 -1.37
CA PRO A 540 -13.53 -19.98 -1.72
C PRO A 540 -12.97 -19.93 -3.15
N ASN A 541 -12.64 -21.08 -3.74
CA ASN A 541 -12.13 -21.19 -5.11
C ASN A 541 -13.15 -20.79 -6.18
N ASN A 542 -14.45 -20.75 -5.85
CA ASN A 542 -15.49 -20.28 -6.75
C ASN A 542 -15.25 -18.82 -7.21
N ALA A 543 -14.55 -18.01 -6.41
CA ALA A 543 -14.14 -16.65 -6.78
C ALA A 543 -13.29 -16.60 -8.07
N MET A 544 -12.51 -17.65 -8.35
CA MET A 544 -11.70 -17.74 -9.58
C MET A 544 -12.51 -18.20 -10.77
N ALA A 545 -13.52 -19.05 -10.57
CA ALA A 545 -14.47 -19.40 -11.62
C ALA A 545 -15.27 -18.15 -12.04
N PHE A 546 -15.75 -17.39 -11.06
CA PHE A 546 -16.41 -16.10 -11.27
C PHE A 546 -15.52 -15.12 -12.04
N ALA A 547 -14.29 -14.90 -11.58
CA ALA A 547 -13.36 -13.98 -12.24
C ALA A 547 -13.06 -14.39 -13.70
N ARG A 548 -12.97 -15.70 -13.99
CA ARG A 548 -12.81 -16.21 -15.37
C ARG A 548 -14.03 -15.97 -16.23
N SER A 549 -15.23 -16.26 -15.74
CA SER A 549 -16.45 -16.04 -16.53
C SER A 549 -16.68 -14.56 -16.83
N HIS A 550 -16.17 -13.66 -16.00
CA HIS A 550 -16.25 -12.21 -16.19
C HIS A 550 -15.01 -11.61 -16.90
N GLY A 551 -14.09 -12.44 -17.38
CA GLY A 551 -12.94 -11.99 -18.17
C GLY A 551 -11.96 -11.09 -17.41
N TRP A 552 -11.85 -11.25 -16.08
CA TRP A 552 -10.98 -10.46 -15.21
C TRP A 552 -9.51 -10.88 -15.34
N THR A 553 -8.98 -10.80 -16.56
CA THR A 553 -7.65 -11.28 -16.96
C THR A 553 -6.52 -10.28 -16.75
N SER A 554 -6.80 -9.14 -16.11
CA SER A 554 -5.80 -8.14 -15.71
C SER A 554 -6.24 -7.44 -14.42
N PRO A 555 -5.30 -6.82 -13.67
CA PRO A 555 -5.65 -6.02 -12.49
C PRO A 555 -6.72 -4.98 -12.80
N THR A 556 -6.56 -4.25 -13.91
CA THR A 556 -7.51 -3.22 -14.37
C THR A 556 -8.91 -3.78 -14.57
N LYS A 557 -9.05 -4.91 -15.29
CA LYS A 557 -10.36 -5.53 -15.54
C LYS A 557 -11.03 -6.00 -14.25
N ALA A 558 -10.27 -6.55 -13.30
CA ALA A 558 -10.80 -7.00 -12.01
C ALA A 558 -11.20 -5.83 -11.10
N ILE A 559 -10.43 -4.74 -11.09
CA ILE A 559 -10.77 -3.52 -10.33
C ILE A 559 -12.07 -2.91 -10.87
N ILE A 560 -12.16 -2.72 -12.20
CA ILE A 560 -13.36 -2.17 -12.84
C ILE A 560 -14.56 -3.11 -12.68
N GLY A 561 -14.36 -4.42 -12.83
CA GLY A 561 -15.43 -5.41 -12.65
C GLY A 561 -15.92 -5.53 -11.20
N GLY A 562 -15.02 -5.39 -10.22
CA GLY A 562 -15.41 -5.31 -8.82
C GLY A 562 -16.13 -4.02 -8.48
N ALA A 563 -15.69 -2.88 -9.04
CA ALA A 563 -16.43 -1.62 -8.95
C ALA A 563 -17.86 -1.77 -9.49
N GLU A 564 -18.02 -2.44 -10.64
CA GLU A 564 -19.33 -2.74 -11.20
C GLU A 564 -20.22 -3.54 -10.25
N PHE A 565 -19.67 -4.61 -9.68
CA PHE A 565 -20.39 -5.48 -8.73
C PHE A 565 -20.87 -4.69 -7.52
N VAL A 566 -19.99 -3.87 -6.92
CA VAL A 566 -20.34 -3.06 -5.75
C VAL A 566 -21.38 -1.99 -6.12
N GLY A 567 -21.15 -1.25 -7.20
CA GLY A 567 -22.06 -0.19 -7.65
C GLY A 567 -23.45 -0.72 -7.97
N LYS A 568 -23.54 -1.80 -8.75
CA LYS A 568 -24.83 -2.40 -9.13
C LYS A 568 -25.48 -3.19 -7.99
N GLY A 569 -24.69 -3.91 -7.20
CA GLY A 569 -25.18 -4.84 -6.18
C GLY A 569 -25.55 -4.20 -4.84
N TYR A 570 -24.96 -3.05 -4.50
CA TYR A 570 -25.20 -2.37 -3.21
C TYR A 570 -25.69 -0.94 -3.39
N PHE A 571 -25.07 -0.16 -4.27
CA PHE A 571 -25.41 1.26 -4.34
C PHE A 571 -26.76 1.52 -5.02
N ASN A 572 -27.08 0.76 -6.07
CA ASN A 572 -28.39 0.84 -6.73
C ASN A 572 -29.56 0.41 -5.84
N VAL A 573 -29.30 -0.35 -4.76
CA VAL A 573 -30.32 -0.74 -3.77
C VAL A 573 -30.30 0.14 -2.51
N GLY A 574 -29.55 1.25 -2.53
CA GLY A 574 -29.53 2.26 -1.47
C GLY A 574 -28.54 2.02 -0.33
N GLN A 575 -27.69 0.99 -0.42
CA GLN A 575 -26.66 0.68 0.58
C GLN A 575 -25.35 1.43 0.31
N ASN A 576 -25.45 2.77 0.36
CA ASN A 576 -24.43 3.70 -0.09
C ASN A 576 -23.38 4.09 0.98
N THR A 577 -23.36 3.42 2.12
CA THR A 577 -22.39 3.63 3.21
C THR A 577 -21.90 2.30 3.75
N LEU A 578 -20.71 2.23 4.36
CA LEU A 578 -20.24 1.02 5.01
C LEU A 578 -21.25 0.52 6.06
N TYR A 579 -21.84 1.45 6.81
CA TYR A 579 -22.87 1.14 7.80
C TYR A 579 -24.07 0.44 7.17
N ARG A 580 -24.58 0.97 6.04
CA ARG A 580 -25.71 0.36 5.32
C ARG A 580 -25.34 -0.97 4.66
N MET A 581 -24.14 -1.10 4.13
CA MET A 581 -23.64 -2.38 3.58
C MET A 581 -23.55 -3.47 4.65
N ARG A 582 -23.13 -3.11 5.86
CA ARG A 582 -23.00 -4.08 6.97
C ARG A 582 -24.32 -4.38 7.65
N TRP A 583 -25.12 -3.36 7.97
CA TRP A 583 -26.27 -3.51 8.88
C TRP A 583 -27.63 -3.39 8.20
N ASN A 584 -27.67 -2.82 6.99
CA ASN A 584 -28.88 -2.54 6.23
C ASN A 584 -30.02 -1.99 7.11
N PRO A 585 -29.89 -0.79 7.70
CA PRO A 585 -30.84 -0.31 8.71
C PRO A 585 -32.25 -0.05 8.17
N GLN A 586 -32.41 0.05 6.85
CA GLN A 586 -33.70 0.14 6.16
C GLN A 586 -34.43 -1.21 6.08
N LYS A 587 -33.68 -2.33 6.02
CA LYS A 587 -34.18 -3.71 6.03
C LYS A 587 -33.23 -4.60 6.87
N PRO A 588 -33.21 -4.43 8.21
CA PRO A 588 -32.22 -5.09 9.07
C PRO A 588 -32.18 -6.59 8.86
N GLY A 589 -30.99 -7.18 8.93
CA GLY A 589 -30.81 -8.62 8.75
C GLY A 589 -30.76 -9.13 7.31
N THR A 590 -31.00 -8.27 6.31
CA THR A 590 -31.03 -8.67 4.90
C THR A 590 -29.90 -8.03 4.10
N HIS A 591 -29.46 -8.67 3.02
CA HIS A 591 -28.47 -8.16 2.04
C HIS A 591 -27.24 -7.52 2.70
N GLN A 592 -26.59 -8.25 3.60
CA GLN A 592 -25.40 -7.77 4.32
C GLN A 592 -24.13 -8.20 3.61
N TYR A 593 -23.15 -7.30 3.54
CA TYR A 593 -21.88 -7.57 2.88
C TYR A 593 -21.04 -8.62 3.64
N ALA A 594 -21.06 -8.58 4.98
CA ALA A 594 -20.19 -9.40 5.82
C ALA A 594 -20.90 -9.85 7.10
N THR A 595 -20.44 -10.99 7.65
CA THR A 595 -20.88 -11.52 8.94
C THR A 595 -20.14 -10.89 10.12
N ASP A 596 -18.91 -10.39 9.94
CA ASP A 596 -18.10 -9.73 10.98
C ASP A 596 -18.71 -8.40 11.43
N ILE A 597 -19.08 -8.27 12.71
CA ILE A 597 -19.57 -7.00 13.29
C ILE A 597 -18.53 -5.87 13.22
N SER A 598 -17.24 -6.20 13.05
CA SER A 598 -16.14 -5.24 12.97
C SER A 598 -15.81 -4.82 11.52
N TRP A 599 -16.44 -5.41 10.50
CA TRP A 599 -16.11 -5.13 9.10
C TRP A 599 -16.16 -3.64 8.77
N ALA A 600 -17.28 -2.97 9.10
CA ALA A 600 -17.44 -1.53 8.82
C ALA A 600 -16.44 -0.68 9.61
N LYS A 601 -16.14 -1.08 10.86
CA LYS A 601 -15.16 -0.42 11.72
C LYS A 601 -13.75 -0.46 11.10
N VAL A 602 -13.30 -1.64 10.66
CA VAL A 602 -11.97 -1.83 10.07
C VAL A 602 -11.86 -1.05 8.76
N GLN A 603 -12.88 -1.09 7.92
CA GLN A 603 -12.92 -0.32 6.67
C GLN A 603 -12.90 1.19 6.94
N ALA A 604 -13.67 1.70 7.91
CA ALA A 604 -13.67 3.12 8.26
C ALA A 604 -12.32 3.61 8.77
N GLN A 605 -11.61 2.79 9.56
CA GLN A 605 -10.23 3.09 9.98
C GLN A 605 -9.30 3.22 8.78
N MET A 606 -9.38 2.28 7.82
CA MET A 606 -8.56 2.32 6.61
C MET A 606 -8.90 3.51 5.71
N ILE A 607 -10.18 3.81 5.50
CA ILE A 607 -10.65 4.95 4.71
C ILE A 607 -10.14 6.26 5.32
N SER A 608 -10.35 6.46 6.62
CA SER A 608 -9.84 7.63 7.33
C SER A 608 -8.32 7.75 7.15
N ALA A 609 -7.58 6.63 7.27
CA ALA A 609 -6.12 6.61 7.22
C ALA A 609 -5.61 7.10 5.87
N MET A 610 -6.25 6.58 4.81
CA MET A 610 -5.91 6.91 3.44
C MET A 610 -6.24 8.36 3.10
N TYR A 611 -7.39 8.89 3.54
CA TYR A 611 -7.71 10.31 3.40
C TYR A 611 -6.64 11.20 4.04
N LYS A 612 -6.29 10.90 5.29
CA LYS A 612 -5.24 11.63 6.02
C LYS A 612 -3.89 11.56 5.31
N GLU A 613 -3.52 10.39 4.78
CA GLU A 613 -2.27 10.18 4.06
C GLU A 613 -2.13 11.04 2.79
N ILE A 614 -3.22 11.25 2.06
CA ILE A 614 -3.23 12.06 0.84
C ILE A 614 -3.62 13.52 1.08
N GLY A 615 -3.75 13.91 2.36
CA GLY A 615 -4.09 15.27 2.77
C GLY A 615 -5.47 15.71 2.30
N LEU A 616 -6.44 14.79 2.30
CA LEU A 616 -7.83 15.03 1.94
C LEU A 616 -8.74 14.58 3.09
N THR A 617 -10.04 14.88 2.99
CA THR A 617 -11.08 14.44 3.92
C THR A 617 -12.27 13.88 3.16
N GLY A 618 -13.06 13.03 3.82
CA GLY A 618 -14.39 12.70 3.33
C GLY A 618 -15.30 13.93 3.43
N ASP A 619 -16.09 14.20 2.38
CA ASP A 619 -16.92 15.42 2.31
C ASP A 619 -18.41 15.17 2.47
N TYR A 620 -18.92 14.00 2.05
CA TYR A 620 -20.35 13.73 1.98
C TYR A 620 -20.70 12.51 2.82
N PHE A 621 -21.63 12.68 3.76
CA PHE A 621 -22.01 11.63 4.71
C PHE A 621 -23.52 11.39 4.66
N ILE A 622 -23.93 10.14 4.86
CA ILE A 622 -25.31 9.77 5.10
C ILE A 622 -25.41 9.22 6.52
N TYR A 623 -25.92 10.04 7.44
CA TYR A 623 -26.07 9.68 8.83
C TYR A 623 -27.40 8.95 9.06
N ASP A 624 -27.33 7.62 9.18
CA ASP A 624 -28.47 6.78 9.54
C ASP A 624 -28.75 6.83 11.04
N GLN A 625 -29.90 7.39 11.40
CA GLN A 625 -30.40 7.47 12.77
C GLN A 625 -31.52 6.43 12.96
N TYR A 626 -31.47 5.67 14.06
CA TYR A 626 -32.61 4.83 14.42
C TYR A 626 -33.75 5.71 14.95
N LYS A 627 -34.99 5.26 14.73
CA LYS A 627 -36.14 5.86 15.39
C LYS A 627 -35.94 5.82 16.90
N LYS A 628 -36.24 6.93 17.57
CA LYS A 628 -36.21 7.02 19.04
C LYS A 628 -37.26 6.13 19.65
#